data_AF-A0A1Y3BRU8-F1
#
_entry.id   AF-A0A1Y3BRU8-F1
#
_cell.length_a   1.000
_cell.length_b   1.000
_cell.length_c   1.000
_cell.angle_alpha   90.00
_cell.angle_beta   90.00
_cell.angle_gamma   90.00
#
_symmetry.space_group_name_H-M   'P 1'
#
loop_
_entity.id
_entity.type
_entity.pdbx_description
1 polymer ?
#
loop_
_entity_poly.entity_id
_entity_poly.type
_entity_poly.pdbx_seq_one_letter_code
_entity_poly.pdbx_strand_id
1 'polypeptide(L)'
;MEFLFNVIDRLFPDFSFMWLVTETKRNIPLELDFVNEAKNSEKIAILLKDLEWLKIPRIYWKYTTKRVLMMEFVEGTSITDKEFFISNRMNCQEIANRFENMYGRMIYTFGTVHCDPHPGNVLVKKTSSKDFYLYLLDHGLYTQLTDEFRQNYSEFWLAIFRGDLKQIQERAIKMGIDEKDAQLLSCMVTAKPWSAISRGLENRPKDKTVISEEVRECDSLIR
;
A
#
# COMPACT_ATOMS: atom_id res chain seq x y z
N MET A 1 12.15 -15.90 23.11
CA MET A 1 12.50 -14.88 22.09
C MET A 1 13.19 -13.66 22.71
N GLU A 2 12.61 -13.01 23.72
CA GLU A 2 13.18 -11.77 24.32
C GLU A 2 14.61 -11.91 24.86
N PHE A 3 14.95 -13.05 25.46
CA PHE A 3 16.33 -13.31 25.90
C PHE A 3 17.34 -13.31 24.76
N LEU A 4 17.01 -13.92 23.62
CA LEU A 4 17.90 -13.98 22.45
C LEU A 4 18.11 -12.58 21.85
N PHE A 5 17.06 -11.77 21.82
CA PHE A 5 17.11 -10.40 21.29
C PHE A 5 17.88 -9.44 22.19
N ASN A 6 17.72 -9.52 23.52
CA ASN A 6 18.53 -8.72 24.45
C ASN A 6 20.02 -9.06 24.37
N VAL A 7 20.36 -10.31 24.01
CA VAL A 7 21.74 -10.72 23.77
C VAL A 7 22.26 -10.16 22.44
N ILE A 8 21.46 -10.16 21.39
CA ILE A 8 21.81 -9.57 20.09
C ILE A 8 22.01 -8.05 20.19
N ASP A 9 21.08 -7.34 20.87
CA ASP A 9 21.16 -5.89 21.09
C ASP A 9 22.43 -5.50 21.88
N ARG A 10 22.84 -6.35 22.83
CA ARG A 10 24.06 -6.15 23.61
C ARG A 10 25.35 -6.47 22.84
N LEU A 11 25.30 -7.42 21.90
CA LEU A 11 26.45 -7.82 21.09
C LEU A 11 26.62 -6.97 19.82
N PHE A 12 25.52 -6.41 19.32
CA PHE A 12 25.48 -5.58 18.12
C PHE A 12 24.55 -4.37 18.36
N PRO A 13 24.98 -3.37 19.15
CA PRO A 13 24.17 -2.18 19.45
C PRO A 13 23.84 -1.32 18.22
N ASP A 14 24.58 -1.46 17.11
CA ASP A 14 24.27 -0.82 15.83
C ASP A 14 23.16 -1.57 15.04
N PHE A 15 22.69 -2.72 15.53
CA PHE A 15 21.73 -3.59 14.84
C PHE A 15 20.29 -3.15 15.13
N SER A 16 19.83 -2.14 14.39
CA SER A 16 18.54 -1.46 14.50
C SER A 16 17.32 -2.28 14.01
N PHE A 17 17.16 -3.54 14.41
CA PHE A 17 15.96 -4.34 14.05
C PHE A 17 14.93 -4.45 15.18
N MET A 18 15.12 -3.73 16.29
CA MET A 18 14.22 -3.87 17.43
C MET A 18 12.79 -3.38 17.18
N TRP A 19 12.65 -2.38 16.31
CA TRP A 19 11.34 -1.96 15.82
C TRP A 19 10.65 -3.07 15.01
N LEU A 20 11.38 -3.80 14.17
CA LEU A 20 10.84 -4.87 13.33
C LEU A 20 10.28 -6.01 14.19
N VAL A 21 11.02 -6.44 15.21
CA VAL A 21 10.56 -7.49 16.13
C VAL A 21 9.29 -7.07 16.87
N THR A 22 9.22 -5.80 17.29
CA THR A 22 8.05 -5.24 17.97
C THR A 22 6.83 -5.25 17.04
N GLU A 23 7.03 -4.84 15.79
CA GLU A 23 5.97 -4.81 14.79
C GLU A 23 5.52 -6.22 14.37
N THR A 24 6.46 -7.15 14.18
CA THR A 24 6.17 -8.57 13.91
C THR A 24 5.40 -9.21 15.05
N LYS A 25 5.75 -8.96 16.32
CA LYS A 25 5.00 -9.46 17.48
C LYS A 25 3.55 -8.94 17.50
N ARG A 26 3.31 -7.73 17.00
CA ARG A 26 1.98 -7.10 16.94
C ARG A 26 1.15 -7.65 15.78
N ASN A 27 1.76 -7.85 14.61
CA ASN A 27 1.06 -8.19 13.37
C ASN A 27 0.85 -9.69 13.18
N ILE A 28 1.81 -10.55 13.55
CA ILE A 28 1.67 -12.02 13.40
C ILE A 28 0.39 -12.56 14.06
N PRO A 29 0.03 -12.17 15.30
CA PRO A 29 -1.20 -12.67 15.91
C PRO A 29 -2.47 -12.24 15.16
N LEU A 30 -2.45 -11.09 14.49
CA LEU A 30 -3.57 -10.59 13.69
C LEU A 30 -3.70 -11.37 12.38
N GLU A 31 -2.58 -11.71 11.74
CA GLU A 31 -2.56 -12.56 10.53
C GLU A 31 -2.98 -14.00 10.83
N LEU A 32 -2.63 -14.53 12.00
CA LEU A 32 -2.97 -15.89 12.40
C LEU A 32 -4.40 -16.03 12.97
N ASP A 33 -5.17 -14.95 13.07
CA ASP A 33 -6.58 -14.98 13.49
C ASP A 33 -7.50 -14.76 12.29
N PHE A 34 -7.89 -15.84 11.62
CA PHE A 34 -8.77 -15.77 10.45
C PHE A 34 -10.19 -15.26 10.76
N VAL A 35 -10.61 -15.18 12.03
CA VAL A 35 -11.85 -14.47 12.38
C VAL A 35 -11.66 -12.96 12.23
N ASN A 36 -10.46 -12.43 12.52
CA ASN A 36 -10.12 -11.03 12.30
C ASN A 36 -10.12 -10.71 10.80
N GLU A 37 -9.45 -11.53 10.00
CA GLU A 37 -9.43 -11.41 8.54
C GLU A 37 -10.85 -11.44 7.93
N ALA A 38 -11.69 -12.39 8.35
CA ALA A 38 -13.08 -12.47 7.91
C ALA A 38 -13.89 -11.20 8.24
N LYS A 39 -13.72 -10.63 9.43
CA LYS A 39 -14.38 -9.36 9.81
C LYS A 39 -13.87 -8.19 8.98
N ASN A 40 -12.57 -8.13 8.71
CA ASN A 40 -11.98 -7.11 7.86
C ASN A 40 -12.54 -7.20 6.43
N SER A 41 -12.63 -8.41 5.88
CA SER A 41 -13.21 -8.67 4.56
C SER A 41 -14.63 -8.10 4.45
N GLU A 42 -15.52 -8.44 5.40
CA GLU A 42 -16.89 -7.91 5.42
C GLU A 42 -16.94 -6.38 5.61
N LYS A 43 -16.10 -5.84 6.50
CA LYS A 43 -16.02 -4.39 6.71
C LYS A 43 -15.64 -3.67 5.41
N ILE A 44 -14.63 -4.15 4.70
CA ILE A 44 -14.14 -3.52 3.47
C ILE A 44 -15.14 -3.69 2.33
N ALA A 45 -15.83 -4.83 2.24
CA ALA A 45 -16.94 -5.03 1.30
C ALA A 45 -18.05 -3.99 1.48
N ILE A 46 -18.34 -3.59 2.72
CA ILE A 46 -19.32 -2.54 3.01
C ILE A 46 -18.77 -1.14 2.67
N LEU A 47 -17.53 -0.85 3.08
CA LEU A 47 -16.91 0.47 2.87
C LEU A 47 -16.73 0.80 1.39
N LEU A 48 -16.38 -0.19 0.57
CA LEU A 48 -16.07 -0.01 -0.86
C LEU A 48 -17.19 -0.49 -1.79
N LYS A 49 -18.42 -0.63 -1.28
CA LYS A 49 -19.57 -1.11 -2.05
C LYS A 49 -19.92 -0.24 -3.27
N ASP A 50 -19.49 1.03 -3.29
CA ASP A 50 -19.68 1.95 -4.42
C ASP A 50 -18.75 1.61 -5.61
N LEU A 51 -17.70 0.83 -5.36
CA LEU A 51 -16.79 0.35 -6.40
C LEU A 51 -17.36 -0.93 -7.01
N GLU A 52 -18.28 -0.80 -7.96
CA GLU A 52 -18.96 -1.96 -8.57
C GLU A 52 -17.99 -2.97 -9.22
N TRP A 53 -16.83 -2.49 -9.68
CA TRP A 53 -15.78 -3.30 -10.28
C TRP A 53 -14.94 -4.09 -9.26
N LEU A 54 -14.97 -3.70 -7.97
CA LEU A 54 -14.27 -4.39 -6.89
C LEU A 54 -15.19 -5.44 -6.27
N LYS A 55 -14.67 -6.64 -6.09
CA LYS A 55 -15.37 -7.77 -5.47
C LYS A 55 -14.55 -8.28 -4.29
N ILE A 56 -15.23 -8.57 -3.20
CA ILE A 56 -14.65 -9.21 -2.03
C ILE A 56 -15.44 -10.50 -1.78
N PRO A 57 -14.79 -11.66 -1.73
CA PRO A 57 -15.48 -12.94 -1.55
C PRO A 57 -16.35 -12.96 -0.29
N ARG A 58 -17.57 -13.50 -0.40
CA ARG A 58 -18.44 -13.66 0.78
C ARG A 58 -17.85 -14.66 1.77
N ILE A 59 -17.84 -14.31 3.05
CA ILE A 59 -17.41 -15.23 4.12
C ILE A 59 -18.52 -16.23 4.47
N TYR A 60 -18.15 -17.50 4.64
CA TYR A 60 -19.00 -18.55 5.19
C TYR A 60 -18.67 -18.78 6.66
N TRP A 61 -19.29 -17.99 7.55
CA TRP A 61 -19.05 -18.01 9.00
C TRP A 61 -19.25 -19.38 9.65
N LYS A 62 -20.17 -20.20 9.14
CA LYS A 62 -20.41 -21.57 9.64
C LYS A 62 -19.15 -22.44 9.64
N TYR A 63 -18.22 -22.19 8.71
CA TYR A 63 -17.00 -22.97 8.53
C TYR A 63 -15.73 -22.18 8.87
N THR A 64 -15.89 -20.93 9.31
CA THR A 64 -14.77 -20.05 9.64
C THR A 64 -14.46 -20.12 11.13
N THR A 65 -13.19 -20.30 11.45
CA THR A 65 -12.63 -20.33 12.81
C THR A 65 -11.36 -19.49 12.84
N LYS A 66 -10.70 -19.39 13.99
CA LYS A 66 -9.41 -18.68 14.07
C LYS A 66 -8.31 -19.29 13.19
N ARG A 67 -8.44 -20.57 12.80
CA ARG A 67 -7.41 -21.31 12.05
C ARG A 67 -7.86 -21.79 10.67
N VAL A 68 -9.12 -21.57 10.32
CA VAL A 68 -9.66 -21.91 8.98
C VAL A 68 -10.54 -20.75 8.51
N LEU A 69 -10.23 -20.16 7.37
CA LEU A 69 -11.07 -19.17 6.69
C LEU A 69 -11.82 -19.86 5.55
N MET A 70 -13.15 -19.78 5.54
CA MET A 70 -13.97 -20.27 4.44
C MET A 70 -14.69 -19.11 3.78
N MET A 71 -14.46 -18.93 2.48
CA MET A 71 -15.05 -17.86 1.68
C MET A 71 -15.54 -18.38 0.32
N GLU A 72 -16.27 -17.53 -0.39
CA GLU A 72 -16.71 -17.77 -1.77
C GLU A 72 -15.54 -18.14 -2.67
N PHE A 73 -15.70 -19.23 -3.41
CA PHE A 73 -14.76 -19.57 -4.45
C PHE A 73 -14.97 -18.62 -5.63
N VAL A 74 -13.91 -17.91 -6.00
CA VAL A 74 -13.93 -16.95 -7.10
C VAL A 74 -13.02 -17.42 -8.22
N GLU A 75 -13.53 -17.36 -9.45
CA GLU A 75 -12.74 -17.66 -10.65
C GLU A 75 -12.14 -16.37 -11.19
N GLY A 76 -10.82 -16.34 -11.35
CA GLY A 76 -10.10 -15.24 -11.98
C GLY A 76 -8.65 -15.63 -12.26
N THR A 77 -7.95 -14.76 -12.96
CA THR A 77 -6.52 -14.91 -13.26
C THR A 77 -5.71 -14.01 -12.34
N SER A 78 -4.55 -14.48 -11.87
CA SER A 78 -3.63 -13.65 -11.08
C SER A 78 -3.31 -12.35 -11.82
N ILE A 79 -3.26 -11.23 -11.09
CA ILE A 79 -2.84 -9.94 -11.66
C ILE A 79 -1.39 -9.95 -12.17
N THR A 80 -0.58 -10.91 -11.72
CA THR A 80 0.82 -11.06 -12.13
C THR A 80 1.00 -11.84 -13.43
N ASP A 81 -0.08 -12.40 -14.00
CA ASP A 81 -0.03 -13.17 -15.24
C ASP A 81 0.09 -12.25 -16.48
N LYS A 82 1.32 -12.08 -16.95
CA LYS A 82 1.62 -11.25 -18.12
C LYS A 82 1.02 -11.80 -19.41
N GLU A 83 0.99 -13.12 -19.59
CA GLU A 83 0.50 -13.76 -20.82
C GLU A 83 -1.00 -13.58 -20.96
N PHE A 84 -1.74 -13.72 -19.86
CA PHE A 84 -3.17 -13.42 -19.83
C PHE A 84 -3.45 -11.98 -20.25
N PHE A 85 -2.70 -11.01 -19.72
CA PHE A 85 -2.90 -9.59 -20.02
C PHE A 85 -2.64 -9.26 -21.50
N ILE A 86 -1.57 -9.83 -22.07
CA ILE A 86 -1.21 -9.64 -23.49
C ILE A 86 -2.27 -10.29 -24.38
N SER A 87 -2.60 -11.57 -24.15
CA SER A 87 -3.55 -12.32 -24.97
C SER A 87 -4.97 -11.73 -24.93
N ASN A 88 -5.38 -11.19 -23.77
CA ASN A 88 -6.70 -10.60 -23.58
C ASN A 88 -6.76 -9.10 -23.83
N ARG A 89 -5.64 -8.47 -24.22
CA ARG A 89 -5.50 -7.01 -24.44
C ARG A 89 -6.03 -6.21 -23.25
N MET A 90 -5.67 -6.63 -22.05
CA MET A 90 -6.08 -5.97 -20.81
C MET A 90 -5.49 -4.56 -20.74
N ASN A 91 -6.29 -3.59 -20.28
CA ASN A 91 -5.84 -2.23 -20.10
C ASN A 91 -5.17 -2.08 -18.72
N CYS A 92 -3.83 -2.18 -18.67
CA CYS A 92 -3.07 -2.02 -17.44
C CYS A 92 -3.26 -0.64 -16.78
N GLN A 93 -3.47 0.41 -17.58
CA GLN A 93 -3.70 1.75 -17.06
C GLN A 93 -5.04 1.82 -16.30
N GLU A 94 -6.08 1.20 -16.84
CA GLU A 94 -7.38 1.14 -16.16
C GLU A 94 -7.31 0.34 -14.86
N ILE A 95 -6.51 -0.72 -14.83
CA ILE A 95 -6.25 -1.47 -13.60
C ILE A 95 -5.55 -0.59 -12.56
N ALA A 96 -4.49 0.12 -12.95
CA ALA A 96 -3.80 1.05 -12.07
C ALA A 96 -4.74 2.14 -11.52
N ASN A 97 -5.56 2.75 -12.39
CA ASN A 97 -6.54 3.76 -11.99
C ASN A 97 -7.54 3.22 -10.96
N ARG A 98 -7.97 1.96 -11.11
CA ARG A 98 -8.86 1.29 -10.14
C ARG A 98 -8.17 1.07 -8.79
N PHE A 99 -6.92 0.61 -8.79
CA PHE A 99 -6.12 0.52 -7.56
C PHE A 99 -5.96 1.87 -6.88
N GLU A 100 -5.59 2.91 -7.63
CA GLU A 100 -5.48 4.28 -7.12
C GLU A 100 -6.79 4.76 -6.51
N ASN A 101 -7.93 4.48 -7.17
CA ASN A 101 -9.25 4.85 -6.67
C ASN A 101 -9.62 4.11 -5.37
N MET A 102 -9.38 2.80 -5.32
CA MET A 102 -9.61 1.99 -4.12
C MET A 102 -8.73 2.44 -2.94
N TYR A 103 -7.43 2.61 -3.17
CA TYR A 103 -6.51 3.07 -2.13
C TYR A 103 -6.79 4.51 -1.70
N GLY A 104 -7.17 5.37 -2.65
CA GLY A 104 -7.61 6.73 -2.37
C GLY A 104 -8.84 6.76 -1.46
N ARG A 105 -9.82 5.88 -1.67
CA ARG A 105 -10.98 5.70 -0.77
C ARG A 105 -10.53 5.21 0.62
N MET A 106 -9.70 4.17 0.68
CA MET A 106 -9.19 3.61 1.93
C MET A 106 -8.45 4.65 2.78
N ILE A 107 -7.54 5.43 2.17
CA ILE A 107 -6.72 6.43 2.87
C ILE A 107 -7.51 7.71 3.15
N TYR A 108 -8.06 8.33 2.10
CA TYR A 108 -8.58 9.69 2.18
C TYR A 108 -10.07 9.77 2.49
N THR A 109 -10.84 8.68 2.40
CA THR A 109 -12.28 8.69 2.73
C THR A 109 -12.56 7.98 4.06
N PHE A 110 -12.05 6.77 4.25
CA PHE A 110 -12.42 5.93 5.40
C PHE A 110 -11.33 5.83 6.47
N GLY A 111 -10.07 6.08 6.13
CA GLY A 111 -8.92 5.86 6.99
C GLY A 111 -8.64 4.39 7.31
N THR A 112 -9.41 3.42 6.81
CA THR A 112 -9.12 1.99 6.95
C THR A 112 -8.28 1.54 5.76
N VAL A 113 -6.99 1.29 5.97
CA VAL A 113 -6.01 1.04 4.91
C VAL A 113 -5.49 -0.39 4.98
N HIS A 114 -5.49 -1.08 3.84
CA HIS A 114 -4.87 -2.40 3.71
C HIS A 114 -3.35 -2.25 3.71
N CYS A 115 -2.68 -2.96 4.61
CA CYS A 115 -1.24 -2.80 4.82
C CYS A 115 -0.37 -3.77 4.00
N ASP A 116 -0.98 -4.75 3.31
CA ASP A 116 -0.24 -5.75 2.53
C ASP A 116 -0.98 -6.14 1.23
N PRO A 117 -1.09 -5.25 0.23
CA PRO A 117 -1.65 -5.60 -1.08
C PRO A 117 -0.68 -6.40 -1.94
N HIS A 118 -0.32 -7.60 -1.47
CA HIS A 118 0.50 -8.49 -2.25
C HIS A 118 -0.23 -8.83 -3.57
N PRO A 119 0.44 -8.69 -4.75
CA PRO A 119 -0.20 -8.97 -6.04
C PRO A 119 -0.81 -10.37 -6.14
N GLY A 120 -0.25 -11.36 -5.42
CA GLY A 120 -0.79 -12.72 -5.36
C GLY A 120 -2.19 -12.83 -4.76
N ASN A 121 -2.64 -11.84 -3.98
CA ASN A 121 -3.95 -11.80 -3.35
C ASN A 121 -5.00 -11.06 -4.20
N VAL A 122 -4.67 -10.76 -5.46
CA VAL A 122 -5.55 -10.09 -6.39
C VAL A 122 -5.80 -10.97 -7.61
N LEU A 123 -7.08 -11.25 -7.87
CA LEU A 123 -7.52 -11.89 -9.10
C LEU A 123 -8.24 -10.90 -10.00
N VAL A 124 -8.09 -11.09 -11.30
CA VAL A 124 -8.75 -10.34 -12.36
C VAL A 124 -9.68 -11.28 -13.10
N LYS A 125 -10.97 -10.93 -13.20
CA LYS A 125 -11.95 -11.66 -14.02
C LYS A 125 -12.46 -10.75 -15.12
N LYS A 126 -12.19 -11.08 -16.37
CA LYS A 126 -12.74 -10.35 -17.51
C LYS A 126 -14.26 -10.57 -17.60
N THR A 127 -15.05 -9.50 -17.67
CA THR A 127 -16.52 -9.55 -17.74
C THR A 127 -17.03 -9.27 -19.14
N SER A 128 -16.30 -8.43 -19.89
CA SER A 128 -16.57 -8.11 -21.29
C SER A 128 -15.27 -7.81 -22.02
N SER A 129 -15.35 -7.40 -23.29
CA SER A 129 -14.15 -7.01 -24.05
C SER A 129 -13.39 -5.81 -23.44
N LYS A 130 -14.07 -4.97 -22.65
CA LYS A 130 -13.51 -3.73 -22.10
C LYS A 130 -13.58 -3.61 -20.57
N ASP A 131 -14.24 -4.56 -19.90
CA ASP A 131 -14.48 -4.48 -18.46
C ASP A 131 -14.07 -5.77 -17.75
N PHE A 132 -13.79 -5.63 -16.46
CA PHE A 132 -13.28 -6.69 -15.60
C PHE A 132 -13.67 -6.44 -14.14
N TYR A 133 -13.68 -7.49 -13.35
CA TYR A 133 -13.71 -7.41 -11.90
C TYR A 133 -12.32 -7.62 -11.32
N LEU A 134 -12.04 -6.89 -10.23
CA LEU A 134 -10.91 -7.15 -9.35
C LEU A 134 -11.43 -7.83 -8.09
N TYR A 135 -10.85 -8.98 -7.75
CA TYR A 135 -11.12 -9.66 -6.49
C TYR A 135 -9.95 -9.43 -5.56
N LEU A 136 -10.23 -8.88 -4.37
CA LEU A 136 -9.27 -8.80 -3.28
C LEU A 136 -9.55 -9.95 -2.31
N LEU A 137 -8.54 -10.79 -2.09
CA LEU A 137 -8.71 -12.05 -1.34
C LEU A 137 -8.26 -11.93 0.11
N ASP A 138 -7.12 -11.28 0.34
CA ASP A 138 -6.48 -11.17 1.64
C ASP A 138 -6.96 -9.92 2.38
N HIS A 139 -7.36 -10.14 3.62
CA HIS A 139 -7.77 -9.06 4.51
C HIS A 139 -7.15 -9.14 5.92
N GLY A 140 -5.99 -9.82 6.04
CA GLY A 140 -5.34 -10.09 7.32
C GLY A 140 -4.85 -8.82 8.02
N LEU A 141 -4.29 -7.89 7.26
CA LEU A 141 -3.69 -6.66 7.80
C LEU A 141 -4.35 -5.38 7.31
N TYR A 142 -4.98 -4.70 8.27
CA TYR A 142 -5.51 -3.35 8.14
C TYR A 142 -5.05 -2.45 9.28
N THR A 143 -4.86 -1.19 8.96
CA THR A 143 -4.67 -0.12 9.96
C THR A 143 -5.77 0.91 9.86
N GLN A 144 -6.07 1.57 10.98
CA GLN A 144 -6.98 2.70 11.03
C GLN A 144 -6.17 3.98 11.23
N LEU A 145 -6.20 4.84 10.23
CA LEU A 145 -5.61 6.17 10.28
C LEU A 145 -6.57 7.13 11.00
N THR A 146 -5.99 8.02 11.81
CA THR A 146 -6.71 9.14 12.42
C THR A 146 -6.97 10.23 11.38
N ASP A 147 -7.97 11.07 11.61
CA ASP A 147 -8.26 12.19 10.71
C ASP A 147 -7.11 13.20 10.65
N GLU A 148 -6.43 13.41 11.78
CA GLU A 148 -5.21 14.24 11.84
C GLU A 148 -4.10 13.67 10.97
N PHE A 149 -3.84 12.35 11.03
CA PHE A 149 -2.84 11.73 10.18
C PHE A 149 -3.21 11.87 8.71
N ARG A 150 -4.48 11.60 8.35
CA ARG A 150 -4.97 11.71 6.97
C ARG A 150 -4.84 13.13 6.42
N GLN A 151 -5.18 14.14 7.22
CA GLN A 151 -5.04 15.53 6.82
C GLN A 151 -3.56 15.89 6.59
N ASN A 152 -2.67 15.54 7.53
CA ASN A 152 -1.24 15.80 7.37
C ASN A 152 -0.67 15.05 6.15
N TYR A 153 -1.11 13.82 5.90
CA TYR A 153 -0.70 13.06 4.72
C TYR A 153 -1.19 13.69 3.40
N SER A 154 -2.43 14.20 3.36
CA SER A 154 -2.93 14.94 2.20
C SER A 154 -2.15 16.24 1.96
N GLU A 155 -1.89 17.02 3.01
CA GLU A 155 -1.10 18.26 2.92
C GLU A 155 0.36 17.96 2.55
N PHE A 156 0.93 16.86 3.02
CA PHE A 156 2.25 16.38 2.64
C PHE A 156 2.35 16.10 1.13
N TRP A 157 1.36 15.39 0.56
CA TRP A 157 1.29 15.16 -0.89
C TRP A 157 1.16 16.47 -1.68
N LEU A 158 0.31 17.39 -1.23
CA LEU A 158 0.17 18.71 -1.87
C LEU A 158 1.49 19.51 -1.84
N ALA A 159 2.24 19.42 -0.74
CA ALA A 159 3.55 20.05 -0.62
C ALA A 159 4.57 19.43 -1.61
N ILE A 160 4.59 18.09 -1.75
CA ILE A 160 5.40 17.39 -2.76
C ILE A 160 5.05 17.86 -4.17
N PHE A 161 3.76 17.97 -4.50
CA PHE A 161 3.34 18.42 -5.83
C PHE A 161 3.86 19.82 -6.17
N ARG A 162 3.84 20.73 -5.18
CA ARG A 162 4.28 22.12 -5.31
C ARG A 162 5.78 22.33 -5.13
N GLY A 163 6.51 21.33 -4.61
CA GLY A 163 7.91 21.49 -4.23
C GLY A 163 8.12 22.34 -2.98
N ASP A 164 7.12 22.43 -2.09
CA ASP A 164 7.21 23.19 -0.83
C ASP A 164 7.96 22.38 0.24
N LEU A 165 9.30 22.47 0.21
CA LEU A 165 10.19 21.72 1.09
C LEU A 165 9.91 21.94 2.58
N LYS A 166 9.55 23.17 2.96
CA LYS A 166 9.25 23.50 4.36
C LYS A 166 7.98 22.78 4.81
N GLN A 167 6.93 22.82 3.98
CA GLN A 167 5.70 22.14 4.30
C GLN A 167 5.85 20.61 4.27
N ILE A 168 6.69 20.05 3.38
CA ILE A 168 7.04 18.62 3.38
C ILE A 168 7.60 18.22 4.76
N GLN A 169 8.59 18.96 5.29
CA GLN A 169 9.19 18.68 6.60
C GLN A 169 8.17 18.83 7.73
N GLU A 170 7.42 19.93 7.77
CA GLU A 170 6.44 20.19 8.82
C GLU A 170 5.36 19.09 8.90
N ARG A 171 4.88 18.61 7.74
CA ARG A 171 3.86 17.55 7.71
C ARG A 171 4.45 16.19 8.03
N ALA A 172 5.67 15.88 7.57
CA ALA A 172 6.37 14.65 7.94
C ALA A 172 6.54 14.53 9.47
N ILE A 173 6.98 15.61 10.14
CA ILE A 173 7.15 15.64 11.59
C ILE A 173 5.82 15.40 12.32
N LYS A 174 4.72 16.01 11.85
CA LYS A 174 3.38 15.77 12.40
C LYS A 174 2.88 14.35 12.21
N MET A 175 3.41 13.61 11.24
CA MET A 175 3.15 12.19 11.04
C MET A 175 4.08 11.28 11.87
N GLY A 176 4.96 11.86 12.69
CA GLY A 176 5.90 11.11 13.55
C GLY A 176 7.22 10.74 12.86
N ILE A 177 7.57 11.42 11.77
CA ILE A 177 8.80 11.18 11.00
C ILE A 177 9.86 12.19 11.43
N ASP A 178 11.07 11.71 11.73
CA ASP A 178 12.18 12.59 12.07
C ASP A 178 12.52 13.53 10.91
N GLU A 179 13.00 14.74 11.23
CA GLU A 179 13.33 15.77 10.23
C GLU A 179 14.32 15.27 9.16
N LYS A 180 15.31 14.49 9.58
CA LYS A 180 16.31 13.87 8.70
C LYS A 180 15.72 12.85 7.71
N ASP A 181 14.58 12.24 8.06
CA ASP A 181 13.96 11.15 7.31
C ASP A 181 12.82 11.64 6.41
N ALA A 182 12.39 12.91 6.55
CA ALA A 182 11.34 13.50 5.72
C ALA A 182 11.68 13.46 4.21
N GLN A 183 12.95 13.70 3.87
CA GLN A 183 13.45 13.59 2.50
C GLN A 183 13.37 12.14 2.00
N LEU A 184 13.84 11.19 2.80
CA LEU A 184 13.82 9.78 2.45
C LEU A 184 12.39 9.28 2.25
N LEU A 185 11.48 9.62 3.17
CA LEU A 185 10.06 9.29 3.04
C LEU A 185 9.48 9.85 1.73
N SER A 186 9.78 11.12 1.41
CA SER A 186 9.28 11.76 0.18
C SER A 186 9.74 11.01 -1.07
N CYS A 187 11.00 10.60 -1.12
CA CYS A 187 11.53 9.78 -2.21
C CYS A 187 10.86 8.40 -2.27
N MET A 188 10.67 7.73 -1.13
CA MET A 188 10.05 6.41 -1.05
C MET A 188 8.60 6.41 -1.52
N VAL A 189 7.77 7.35 -1.05
CA VAL A 189 6.34 7.35 -1.39
C VAL A 189 6.06 7.77 -2.84
N THR A 190 6.96 8.54 -3.45
CA THR A 190 6.83 8.99 -4.83
C THR A 190 7.55 8.08 -5.83
N ALA A 191 8.49 7.26 -5.36
CA ALA A 191 9.51 6.62 -6.19
C ALA A 191 10.21 7.61 -7.13
N LYS A 192 10.46 8.84 -6.65
CA LYS A 192 11.15 9.91 -7.37
C LYS A 192 12.40 10.36 -6.63
N PRO A 193 13.41 10.84 -7.37
CA PRO A 193 14.58 11.42 -6.73
C PRO A 193 14.23 12.75 -6.08
N TRP A 194 15.06 13.15 -5.10
CA TRP A 194 14.87 14.41 -4.39
C TRP A 194 14.92 15.63 -5.30
N SER A 195 15.72 15.57 -6.36
CA SER A 195 15.85 16.58 -7.40
C SER A 195 14.53 16.87 -8.13
N ALA A 196 13.68 15.86 -8.31
CA ALA A 196 12.35 16.01 -8.91
C ALA A 196 11.33 16.56 -7.90
N ILE A 197 11.38 16.08 -6.65
CA ILE A 197 10.48 16.52 -5.57
C ILE A 197 10.71 18.00 -5.25
N SER A 198 11.97 18.42 -5.14
CA SER A 198 12.35 19.80 -4.81
C SER A 198 11.92 20.82 -5.87
N ARG A 199 11.70 20.37 -7.10
CA ARG A 199 11.20 21.21 -8.21
C ARG A 199 9.67 21.35 -8.19
N GLY A 200 8.99 20.47 -7.47
CA GLY A 200 7.55 20.24 -7.58
C GLY A 200 7.21 19.33 -8.76
N LEU A 201 6.44 18.28 -8.48
CA LEU A 201 6.03 17.29 -9.49
C LEU A 201 5.07 17.87 -10.55
N GLU A 202 4.42 19.00 -10.27
CA GLU A 202 3.60 19.72 -11.23
C GLU A 202 4.45 20.38 -12.34
N ASN A 203 5.71 20.71 -12.04
CA ASN A 203 6.66 21.34 -12.96
C ASN A 203 7.50 20.30 -13.71
N ARG A 204 6.85 19.28 -14.26
CA ARG A 204 7.53 18.15 -14.92
C ARG A 204 8.38 18.67 -16.09
N PRO A 205 9.70 18.36 -16.13
CA PRO A 205 10.58 18.82 -17.19
C PRO A 205 10.14 18.22 -18.53
N LYS A 206 10.13 19.04 -19.59
CA LYS A 206 9.89 18.55 -20.96
C LYS A 206 11.13 17.91 -21.60
N ASP A 207 12.30 18.13 -21.00
CA ASP A 207 13.58 17.64 -21.50
C ASP A 207 13.80 16.16 -21.13
N LYS A 208 14.04 15.33 -22.15
CA LYS A 208 14.28 13.89 -22.01
C LYS A 208 15.58 13.57 -21.27
N THR A 209 16.57 14.47 -21.31
CA THR A 209 17.88 14.28 -20.66
C THR A 209 17.71 14.31 -19.14
N VAL A 210 16.97 15.31 -18.64
CA VAL A 210 16.66 15.46 -17.21
C VAL A 210 15.86 14.27 -16.68
N ILE A 211 14.87 13.78 -17.44
CA ILE A 211 14.10 12.60 -17.07
C ILE A 211 15.00 11.35 -16.98
N SER A 212 15.96 11.19 -17.90
CA SER A 212 16.87 10.05 -17.90
C SER A 212 17.88 10.09 -16.74
N GLU A 213 18.29 11.28 -16.30
CA GLU A 213 19.13 11.46 -15.12
C GLU A 213 18.37 11.15 -13.83
N GLU A 214 17.12 11.63 -13.71
CA GLU A 214 16.25 11.34 -12.57
C GLU A 214 15.97 9.83 -12.41
N VAL A 215 15.80 9.11 -13.52
CA VAL A 215 15.63 7.64 -13.49
C VAL A 215 16.90 6.94 -13.02
N ARG A 216 18.08 7.38 -13.49
CA ARG A 216 19.37 6.82 -13.04
C ARG A 216 19.63 7.09 -11.55
N GLU A 217 19.23 8.25 -11.06
CA GLU A 217 19.33 8.63 -9.66
C GLU A 217 18.48 7.70 -8.77
N CYS A 218 17.22 7.43 -9.16
CA CYS A 218 16.38 6.44 -8.47
C CYS A 218 17.01 5.03 -8.47
N ASP A 219 17.54 4.58 -9.62
CA ASP A 219 18.18 3.25 -9.71
C ASP A 219 19.42 3.14 -8.81
N SER A 220 20.12 4.26 -8.53
CA SER A 220 21.28 4.29 -7.64
C SER A 220 20.92 4.24 -6.16
N LEU A 221 19.70 4.64 -5.79
CA LEU A 221 19.20 4.58 -4.41
C LEU A 221 18.68 3.19 -4.02
N ILE A 222 18.44 2.30 -4.98
CA ILE A 222 17.91 0.94 -4.80
C ILE A 222 19.02 -0.13 -4.77
N ARG A 223 20.28 0.27 -5.04
CA ARG A 223 21.46 -0.61 -4.98
C ARG A 223 22.28 -0.36 -3.72
#